data_AF-A0A5C4TLB2-F1
#
_entry.id   AF-A0A5C4TLB2-F1
#
_cell.length_a   1.000
_cell.length_b   1.000
_cell.length_c   1.000
_cell.angle_alpha   90.00
_cell.angle_beta   90.00
_cell.angle_gamma   90.00
#
_symmetry.space_group_name_H-M   'P 1'
#
loop_
_entity.id
_entity.type
_entity.pdbx_description
1 polymer ?
#
loop_
_entity_poly.entity_id
_entity_poly.type
_entity_poly.pdbx_seq_one_letter_code
_entity_poly.pdbx_strand_id
1 'polypeptide(L)'
;MPLLLEGFIGLIDNDNSLKWLWLPIIFILLTYDHLLSTILFMLFMIIMALFYWHEFRSKLIKLIISMGIVIVATLPVSLQIILTTHQNRIITPIVPDTLQNEALKPSDLFLNSLNNNVPGLLSEVNVGIVVLLCVIFSIWTLKQSSKLGRQLGILGVVFLFLSTNLFPWFIFQHTIMHVLQFPWRFLGIATFCIAYAISVALQNVRGRNIAMIFFILINMVTFNYMHTFCHRNNQVIDYHSVKQYNNYATEAVYTDYMPYQTLHGINKAANFRKASDIHRHIALINGKRIRLSNRQIHPEYDRISYRLTNLIPNKKNQVTLPLLNYGKNYSKDGIKVQQSSKGTTTIIFVPSQPQQHITIYLR
;
A
#
# COMPACT_ATOMS: atom_id res chain seq x y z
N MET A 1 -7.42 13.89 3.10
CA MET A 1 -6.80 15.16 2.66
C MET A 1 -7.65 16.37 3.08
N PRO A 2 -8.90 16.58 2.63
CA PRO A 2 -9.69 17.77 3.02
C PRO A 2 -9.85 17.95 4.53
N LEU A 3 -10.28 16.90 5.25
CA LEU A 3 -10.41 16.94 6.71
C LEU A 3 -9.06 17.11 7.44
N LEU A 4 -7.96 16.66 6.82
CA LEU A 4 -6.62 16.80 7.40
C LEU A 4 -6.18 18.26 7.34
N LEU A 5 -6.45 18.93 6.22
CA LEU A 5 -6.24 20.36 6.05
C LEU A 5 -7.15 21.16 7.00
N GLU A 6 -8.41 20.77 7.16
CA GLU A 6 -9.32 21.41 8.13
C GLU A 6 -8.81 21.27 9.57
N GLY A 7 -8.30 20.10 9.95
CA GLY A 7 -7.68 19.89 11.26
C GLY A 7 -6.45 20.78 11.49
N PHE A 8 -5.64 20.97 10.45
CA PHE A 8 -4.48 21.86 10.48
C PHE A 8 -4.87 23.34 10.61
N ILE A 9 -5.83 23.79 9.79
CA ILE A 9 -6.36 25.16 9.87
C ILE A 9 -6.99 25.40 11.25
N GLY A 10 -7.79 24.46 11.73
CA GLY A 10 -8.40 24.54 13.07
C GLY A 10 -7.37 24.60 14.21
N LEU A 11 -6.21 23.95 14.05
CA LEU A 11 -5.10 24.04 15.01
C LEU A 11 -4.45 25.45 15.01
N ILE A 12 -4.26 26.05 13.84
CA ILE A 12 -3.61 27.36 13.70
C ILE A 12 -4.55 28.49 14.12
N ASP A 13 -5.76 28.50 13.57
CA ASP A 13 -6.65 29.65 13.64
C ASP A 13 -7.47 29.71 14.93
N ASN A 14 -7.69 28.57 15.62
CA ASN A 14 -8.68 28.53 16.70
C ASN A 14 -8.30 27.64 17.89
N ASP A 15 -7.71 28.26 18.91
CA ASP A 15 -7.21 27.57 20.09
C ASP A 15 -8.28 26.85 20.92
N ASN A 16 -9.52 27.34 20.92
CA ASN A 16 -10.58 26.75 21.74
C ASN A 16 -11.42 25.71 20.98
N SER A 17 -11.11 25.45 19.71
CA SER A 17 -11.86 24.49 18.92
C SER A 17 -11.34 23.07 19.12
N LEU A 18 -12.24 22.08 19.11
CA LEU A 18 -11.87 20.65 19.05
C LEU A 18 -11.43 20.22 17.64
N LYS A 19 -11.38 21.13 16.66
CA LYS A 19 -11.07 20.82 15.27
C LYS A 19 -9.67 20.23 15.09
N TRP A 20 -8.71 20.56 15.96
CA TRP A 20 -7.37 19.97 15.89
C TRP A 20 -7.37 18.44 16.08
N LEU A 21 -8.41 17.86 16.70
CA LEU A 21 -8.57 16.40 16.84
C LEU A 21 -8.75 15.68 15.50
N TRP A 22 -9.08 16.38 14.42
CA TRP A 22 -9.06 15.79 13.09
C TRP A 22 -7.65 15.31 12.70
N LEU A 23 -6.59 15.94 13.18
CA LEU A 23 -5.21 15.50 12.93
C LEU A 23 -4.98 14.07 13.44
N PRO A 24 -5.10 13.76 14.75
CA PRO A 24 -4.87 12.40 15.24
C PRO A 24 -5.89 11.40 14.68
N ILE A 25 -7.18 11.75 14.57
CA ILE A 25 -8.21 10.84 14.05
C ILE A 25 -7.85 10.36 12.63
N ILE A 26 -7.46 11.29 11.75
CA ILE A 26 -7.13 10.94 10.37
C ILE A 26 -5.84 10.12 10.31
N PHE A 27 -4.81 10.46 11.08
CA PHE A 27 -3.57 9.68 11.09
C PHE A 27 -3.77 8.27 11.65
N ILE A 28 -4.67 8.07 12.62
CA ILE A 28 -5.07 6.74 13.08
C ILE A 28 -5.69 5.95 11.92
N LEU A 29 -6.74 6.50 11.30
CA LEU A 29 -7.44 5.83 10.19
C LEU A 29 -6.50 5.50 9.03
N LEU A 30 -5.61 6.44 8.67
CA LEU A 30 -4.60 6.22 7.62
C LEU A 30 -3.61 5.13 7.98
N THR A 31 -3.20 5.02 9.25
CA THR A 31 -2.25 3.98 9.68
C THR A 31 -2.87 2.59 9.58
N TYR A 32 -4.15 2.46 9.93
CA TYR A 32 -4.89 1.20 9.79
C TYR A 32 -5.21 0.83 8.34
N ASP A 33 -5.44 1.83 7.47
CA ASP A 33 -5.73 1.62 6.05
C ASP A 33 -4.46 1.34 5.23
N HIS A 34 -3.51 2.28 5.26
CA HIS A 34 -2.30 2.20 4.44
C HIS A 34 -1.13 3.01 5.03
N LEU A 35 -0.13 2.30 5.58
CA LEU A 35 1.02 2.90 6.25
C LEU A 35 1.82 3.86 5.35
N LEU A 36 1.97 3.55 4.07
CA LEU A 36 2.72 4.43 3.18
C LEU A 36 1.98 5.74 2.88
N SER A 37 0.65 5.71 2.79
CA SER A 37 -0.17 6.91 2.65
C SER A 37 -0.02 7.80 3.88
N THR A 38 0.10 7.17 5.06
CA THR A 38 0.39 7.85 6.32
C THR A 38 1.72 8.62 6.25
N ILE A 39 2.79 8.00 5.74
CA ILE A 39 4.10 8.65 5.57
C ILE A 39 4.03 9.83 4.60
N LEU A 40 3.37 9.65 3.45
CA LEU A 40 3.19 10.70 2.45
C LEU A 40 2.42 11.91 3.01
N PHE A 41 1.36 11.66 3.76
CA PHE A 41 0.55 12.73 4.34
C PHE A 41 1.26 13.39 5.52
N MET A 42 2.08 12.64 6.27
CA MET A 42 2.97 13.20 7.29
C MET A 42 3.99 14.16 6.66
N LEU A 43 4.62 13.79 5.54
CA LEU A 43 5.53 14.67 4.80
C LEU A 43 4.82 15.97 4.37
N PHE A 44 3.62 15.85 3.81
CA PHE A 44 2.79 17.01 3.47
C PHE A 44 2.53 17.90 4.69
N MET A 45 2.17 17.31 5.83
CA MET A 45 1.91 18.06 7.07
C MET A 45 3.16 18.73 7.64
N ILE A 46 4.33 18.09 7.53
CA ILE A 46 5.61 18.70 7.94
C ILE A 46 5.90 19.94 7.10
N ILE A 47 5.73 19.85 5.77
CA ILE A 47 5.95 21.00 4.88
C ILE A 47 4.96 22.13 5.20
N MET A 48 3.68 21.81 5.45
CA MET A 48 2.69 22.78 5.90
C MET A 48 3.06 23.42 7.24
N ALA A 49 3.55 22.63 8.21
CA ALA A 49 4.00 23.15 9.51
C ALA A 49 5.20 24.10 9.37
N LEU A 50 6.11 23.85 8.42
CA LEU A 50 7.23 24.76 8.13
C LEU A 50 6.74 26.10 7.56
N PHE A 51 5.71 26.10 6.70
CA PHE A 51 5.11 27.33 6.17
C PHE A 51 4.41 28.19 7.22
N TYR A 52 4.00 27.60 8.33
CA TYR A 52 3.29 28.24 9.45
C TYR A 52 4.06 28.09 10.76
N TRP A 53 5.39 28.04 10.70
CA TRP A 53 6.25 27.71 11.85
C TRP A 53 6.04 28.64 13.06
N HIS A 54 5.82 29.94 12.82
CA HIS A 54 5.61 30.92 13.87
C HIS A 54 4.31 30.66 14.63
N GLU A 55 3.24 30.36 13.90
CA GLU A 55 1.94 30.01 14.43
C GLU A 55 2.01 28.66 15.17
N PHE A 56 2.73 27.70 14.58
CA PHE A 56 2.88 26.32 15.06
C PHE A 56 3.63 26.21 16.40
N ARG A 57 4.63 27.07 16.64
CA ARG A 57 5.44 27.05 17.87
C ARG A 57 4.58 27.20 19.13
N SER A 58 3.50 27.99 19.06
CA SER A 58 2.57 28.18 20.18
C SER A 58 1.66 26.96 20.43
N LYS A 59 1.56 26.03 19.47
CA LYS A 59 0.62 24.90 19.49
C LYS A 59 1.31 23.55 19.76
N LEU A 60 2.60 23.56 20.09
CA LEU A 60 3.42 22.36 20.23
C LEU A 60 2.82 21.33 21.20
N ILE A 61 2.19 21.79 22.29
CA ILE A 61 1.55 20.91 23.27
C ILE A 61 0.42 20.08 22.63
N LYS A 62 -0.48 20.71 21.87
CA LYS A 62 -1.59 20.00 21.19
C LYS A 62 -1.10 19.01 20.14
N LEU A 63 0.03 19.31 19.51
CA LEU A 63 0.68 18.41 18.56
C LEU A 63 1.31 17.22 19.25
N ILE A 64 1.99 17.43 20.38
CA ILE A 64 2.52 16.33 21.22
C ILE A 64 1.37 15.44 21.69
N ILE A 65 0.25 16.03 22.14
CA ILE A 65 -0.94 15.28 22.52
C ILE A 65 -1.50 14.50 21.32
N SER A 66 -1.62 15.13 20.15
CA SER A 66 -2.07 14.46 18.92
C SER A 66 -1.18 13.28 18.57
N MET A 67 0.14 13.45 18.64
CA MET A 67 1.12 12.40 18.38
C MET A 67 0.99 11.25 19.39
N GLY A 68 0.82 11.58 20.68
CA GLY A 68 0.56 10.60 21.73
C GLY A 68 -0.72 9.79 21.47
N ILE A 69 -1.82 10.45 21.10
CA ILE A 69 -3.08 9.79 20.74
C ILE A 69 -2.88 8.82 19.56
N VAL A 70 -2.18 9.26 18.50
CA VAL A 70 -1.88 8.39 17.34
C VAL A 70 -1.05 7.19 17.78
N ILE A 71 0.06 7.40 18.50
CA ILE A 71 0.96 6.32 18.94
C ILE A 71 0.22 5.28 19.78
N VAL A 72 -0.57 5.72 20.77
CA VAL A 72 -1.33 4.82 21.64
C VAL A 72 -2.37 4.04 20.85
N ALA A 73 -3.13 4.71 19.98
CA ALA A 73 -4.19 4.09 19.20
C ALA A 73 -3.69 3.14 18.10
N THR A 74 -2.47 3.35 17.57
CA THR A 74 -1.88 2.50 16.53
C THR A 74 -0.89 1.46 17.08
N LEU A 75 -0.62 1.50 18.39
CA LEU A 75 0.30 0.57 19.07
C LEU A 75 0.05 -0.91 18.74
N PRO A 76 -1.18 -1.45 18.71
CA PRO A 76 -1.41 -2.86 18.40
C PRO A 76 -0.86 -3.28 17.03
N VAL A 77 -1.08 -2.43 16.00
CA VAL A 77 -0.61 -2.70 14.64
C VAL A 77 0.90 -2.49 14.53
N SER A 78 1.41 -1.38 15.07
CA SER A 78 2.84 -1.08 15.04
C SER A 78 3.67 -2.15 15.77
N LEU A 79 3.20 -2.61 16.93
CA LEU A 79 3.87 -3.66 17.69
C LEU A 79 3.91 -4.99 16.91
N GLN A 80 2.80 -5.38 16.27
CA GLN A 80 2.76 -6.59 15.46
C GLN A 80 3.76 -6.51 14.29
N ILE A 81 3.84 -5.37 13.60
CA ILE A 81 4.80 -5.14 12.50
C ILE A 81 6.24 -5.23 13.03
N ILE A 82 6.55 -4.56 14.14
CA ILE A 82 7.89 -4.54 14.75
C ILE A 82 8.30 -5.95 15.18
N LEU A 83 7.46 -6.66 15.92
CA LEU A 83 7.75 -8.01 16.39
C LEU A 83 7.97 -8.97 15.21
N THR A 84 7.13 -8.89 14.18
CA THR A 84 7.25 -9.75 12.99
C THR A 84 8.54 -9.47 12.23
N THR A 85 8.91 -8.20 12.07
CA THR A 85 10.12 -7.76 11.35
C THR A 85 11.41 -8.01 12.13
N HIS A 86 11.37 -7.91 13.46
CA HIS A 86 12.53 -8.18 14.32
C HIS A 86 12.80 -9.68 14.43
N GLN A 87 11.74 -10.49 14.59
CA GLN A 87 11.86 -11.95 14.74
C GLN A 87 12.16 -12.63 13.40
N ASN A 88 11.67 -12.08 12.29
CA ASN A 88 11.92 -12.61 10.96
C ASN A 88 12.42 -11.51 10.05
N ARG A 89 13.55 -11.75 9.37
CA ARG A 89 13.90 -10.95 8.20
C ARG A 89 12.85 -11.21 7.14
N ILE A 90 11.92 -10.28 6.97
CA ILE A 90 10.90 -10.35 5.92
C ILE A 90 11.38 -9.60 4.69
N ILE A 91 10.84 -9.99 3.54
CA ILE A 91 11.09 -9.36 2.27
C ILE A 91 10.30 -8.06 2.26
N THR A 92 10.99 -6.93 2.22
CA THR A 92 10.35 -5.63 1.99
C THR A 92 9.69 -5.64 0.62
N PRO A 93 8.57 -4.93 0.43
CA PRO A 93 7.88 -4.91 -0.85
C PRO A 93 8.82 -4.66 -2.02
N ILE A 94 8.66 -5.43 -3.09
CA ILE A 94 9.50 -5.32 -4.28
C ILE A 94 9.26 -3.94 -4.90
N VAL A 95 10.31 -3.12 -4.99
CA VAL A 95 10.35 -2.08 -6.02
C VAL A 95 10.71 -2.81 -7.32
N PRO A 96 9.86 -2.78 -8.37
CA PRO A 96 10.12 -3.55 -9.59
C PRO A 96 11.45 -3.14 -10.24
N ASP A 97 11.83 -1.87 -10.08
CA ASP A 97 13.06 -1.27 -10.56
C ASP A 97 13.59 -0.17 -9.59
N THR A 98 14.52 0.67 -10.03
CA THR A 98 14.96 1.86 -9.30
C THR A 98 13.85 2.90 -9.21
N LEU A 99 13.86 3.74 -8.16
CA LEU A 99 12.89 4.83 -8.00
C LEU A 99 12.84 5.74 -9.23
N GLN A 100 13.97 5.93 -9.91
CA GLN A 100 14.09 6.74 -11.12
C GLN A 100 13.30 6.14 -12.29
N ASN A 101 13.30 4.82 -12.42
CA ASN A 101 12.61 4.12 -13.50
C ASN A 101 11.11 3.95 -13.21
N GLU A 102 10.74 3.85 -11.92
CA GLU A 102 9.35 3.80 -11.46
C GLU A 102 8.65 5.17 -11.43
N ALA A 103 9.41 6.26 -11.55
CA ALA A 103 8.87 7.60 -11.67
C ALA A 103 8.29 7.84 -13.07
N LEU A 104 7.22 8.65 -13.16
CA LEU A 104 6.57 8.88 -14.45
C LEU A 104 7.44 9.70 -15.38
N LYS A 105 7.46 9.35 -16.67
CA LYS A 105 7.96 10.26 -17.69
C LYS A 105 6.97 11.43 -17.83
N PRO A 106 7.44 12.69 -17.88
CA PRO A 106 6.57 13.85 -18.05
C PRO A 106 5.71 13.80 -19.32
N SER A 107 6.26 13.27 -20.42
CA SER A 107 5.54 13.06 -21.67
C SER A 107 4.34 12.15 -21.48
N ASP A 108 4.55 11.03 -20.78
CA ASP A 108 3.53 10.01 -20.55
C ASP A 108 2.47 10.55 -19.61
N LEU A 109 2.88 11.21 -18.51
CA LEU A 109 1.95 11.90 -17.61
C LEU A 109 1.07 12.90 -18.35
N PHE A 110 1.67 13.74 -19.22
CA PHE A 110 0.92 14.74 -19.99
C PHE A 110 -0.05 14.09 -20.99
N LEU A 111 0.44 13.19 -21.85
CA LEU A 111 -0.37 12.55 -22.89
C LEU A 111 -1.46 11.65 -22.30
N ASN A 112 -1.15 10.88 -21.25
CA ASN A 112 -2.15 10.05 -20.56
C ASN A 112 -3.21 10.91 -19.88
N SER A 113 -2.82 12.04 -19.27
CA SER A 113 -3.79 12.97 -18.65
C SER A 113 -4.66 13.64 -19.71
N LEU A 114 -4.07 14.02 -20.86
CA LEU A 114 -4.79 14.65 -21.97
C LEU A 114 -5.84 13.71 -22.58
N ASN A 115 -5.46 12.45 -22.79
CA ASN A 115 -6.35 11.40 -23.28
C ASN A 115 -7.29 10.86 -22.20
N ASN A 116 -7.10 11.28 -20.94
CA ASN A 116 -7.85 10.81 -19.78
C ASN A 116 -7.87 9.28 -19.68
N ASN A 117 -6.70 8.67 -19.92
CA ASN A 117 -6.53 7.22 -19.99
C ASN A 117 -6.94 6.57 -18.66
N VAL A 118 -7.65 5.44 -18.74
CA VAL A 118 -7.93 4.60 -17.57
C VAL A 118 -6.71 3.72 -17.32
N PRO A 119 -5.98 3.89 -16.21
CA PRO A 119 -4.73 3.17 -16.00
C PRO A 119 -4.98 1.68 -15.75
N GLY A 120 -4.63 0.85 -16.73
CA GLY A 120 -4.48 -0.60 -16.58
C GLY A 120 -3.03 -1.03 -16.33
N LEU A 121 -2.07 -0.22 -16.78
CA LEU A 121 -0.63 -0.39 -16.56
C LEU A 121 -0.04 0.77 -15.75
N LEU A 122 1.09 0.53 -15.08
CA LEU A 122 1.83 1.57 -14.33
C LEU A 122 2.23 2.75 -15.23
N SER A 123 2.53 2.51 -16.51
CA SER A 123 2.89 3.53 -17.49
C SER A 123 1.72 4.44 -17.91
N GLU A 124 0.49 4.09 -17.55
CA GLU A 124 -0.73 4.82 -17.91
C GLU A 124 -1.23 5.74 -16.79
N VAL A 125 -0.58 5.71 -15.62
CA VAL A 125 -0.93 6.54 -14.46
C VAL A 125 -0.86 8.03 -14.82
N ASN A 126 -1.90 8.77 -14.41
CA ASN A 126 -2.09 10.17 -14.80
C ASN A 126 -2.94 10.95 -13.80
N VAL A 127 -3.11 12.27 -14.01
CA VAL A 127 -3.95 13.15 -13.16
C VAL A 127 -5.34 13.42 -13.75
N GLY A 128 -5.58 12.96 -14.99
CA GLY A 128 -6.78 13.24 -15.75
C GLY A 128 -6.82 14.65 -16.35
N ILE A 129 -7.69 14.83 -17.35
CA ILE A 129 -7.76 16.06 -18.15
C ILE A 129 -8.14 17.28 -17.31
N VAL A 130 -9.05 17.12 -16.35
CA VAL A 130 -9.55 18.22 -15.51
C VAL A 130 -8.41 18.80 -14.66
N VAL A 131 -7.64 17.95 -14.00
CA VAL A 131 -6.52 18.39 -13.16
C VAL A 131 -5.39 18.94 -14.04
N LEU A 132 -5.15 18.34 -15.21
CA LEU A 132 -4.17 18.87 -16.17
C LEU A 132 -4.47 20.32 -16.56
N LEU A 133 -5.73 20.64 -16.86
CA LEU A 133 -6.16 22.03 -17.13
C LEU A 133 -5.93 22.92 -15.90
N CYS A 134 -6.27 22.43 -14.71
CA CYS A 134 -6.01 23.14 -13.46
C CYS A 134 -4.50 23.40 -13.21
N VAL A 135 -3.61 22.51 -13.63
CA VAL A 135 -2.15 22.70 -13.55
C VAL A 135 -1.73 23.87 -14.44
N ILE A 136 -2.24 23.95 -15.68
CA ILE A 136 -1.94 25.05 -16.61
C ILE A 136 -2.40 26.39 -16.02
N PHE A 137 -3.58 26.40 -15.39
CA PHE A 137 -4.12 27.58 -14.72
C PHE A 137 -3.55 27.83 -13.32
N SER A 138 -2.67 26.96 -12.81
CA SER A 138 -2.09 27.13 -11.48
C SER A 138 -1.17 28.35 -11.41
N ILE A 139 -0.62 28.83 -12.53
CA ILE A 139 0.14 30.08 -12.59
C ILE A 139 -0.72 31.28 -12.12
N TRP A 140 -2.03 31.26 -12.39
CA TRP A 140 -2.94 32.30 -11.89
C TRP A 140 -3.12 32.24 -10.37
N THR A 141 -2.79 31.12 -9.72
CA THR A 141 -2.82 31.02 -8.26
C THR A 141 -1.74 31.86 -7.59
N LEU A 142 -0.65 32.17 -8.30
CA LEU A 142 0.39 33.07 -7.80
C LEU A 142 -0.11 34.52 -7.62
N LYS A 143 -1.12 34.91 -8.40
CA LYS A 143 -1.76 36.23 -8.33
C LYS A 143 -2.88 36.30 -7.29
N GLN A 144 -3.16 35.20 -6.58
CA GLN A 144 -4.20 35.18 -5.55
C GLN A 144 -3.81 35.97 -4.30
N SER A 145 -4.84 36.54 -3.64
CA SER A 145 -4.71 37.19 -2.33
C SER A 145 -4.57 36.19 -1.17
N SER A 146 -5.16 35.00 -1.29
CA SER A 146 -5.10 33.98 -0.22
C SER A 146 -3.70 33.36 -0.11
N LYS A 147 -3.05 33.55 1.06
CA LYS A 147 -1.76 32.93 1.40
C LYS A 147 -1.82 31.40 1.23
N LEU A 148 -2.88 30.77 1.76
CA LEU A 148 -3.07 29.32 1.71
C LEU A 148 -3.27 28.80 0.29
N GLY A 149 -4.13 29.46 -0.50
CA GLY A 149 -4.38 29.07 -1.90
C GLY A 149 -3.10 29.11 -2.75
N ARG A 150 -2.30 30.17 -2.59
CA ARG A 150 -1.00 30.30 -3.25
C ARG A 150 -0.01 29.21 -2.82
N GLN A 151 0.12 28.95 -1.52
CA GLN A 151 1.01 27.92 -0.98
C GLN A 151 0.63 26.52 -1.48
N LEU A 152 -0.66 26.17 -1.46
CA LEU A 152 -1.14 24.89 -1.97
C LEU A 152 -0.95 24.79 -3.49
N GLY A 153 -1.14 25.87 -4.25
CA GLY A 153 -0.85 25.87 -5.69
C GLY A 153 0.62 25.52 -5.99
N ILE A 154 1.55 26.14 -5.27
CA ILE A 154 3.00 25.86 -5.38
C ILE A 154 3.30 24.42 -4.97
N LEU A 155 2.79 23.96 -3.82
CA LEU A 155 2.99 22.58 -3.38
C LEU A 155 2.44 21.56 -4.37
N GLY A 156 1.29 21.86 -4.98
CA GLY A 156 0.70 21.02 -6.01
C GLY A 156 1.64 20.80 -7.19
N VAL A 157 2.25 21.87 -7.70
CA VAL A 157 3.26 21.79 -8.78
C VAL A 157 4.52 21.07 -8.32
N VAL A 158 4.99 21.31 -7.10
CA VAL A 158 6.16 20.61 -6.53
C VAL A 158 5.90 19.11 -6.42
N PHE A 159 4.76 18.68 -5.89
CA PHE A 159 4.42 17.26 -5.79
C PHE A 159 4.18 16.60 -7.15
N LEU A 160 3.67 17.35 -8.14
CA LEU A 160 3.61 16.89 -9.52
C LEU A 160 5.01 16.67 -10.10
N PHE A 161 5.94 17.59 -9.86
CA PHE A 161 7.34 17.41 -10.25
C PHE A 161 7.98 16.18 -9.58
N LEU A 162 7.78 16.02 -8.26
CA LEU A 162 8.24 14.85 -7.49
C LEU A 162 7.66 13.53 -8.01
N SER A 163 6.48 13.53 -8.63
CA SER A 163 5.90 12.31 -9.23
C SER A 163 6.63 11.82 -10.49
N THR A 164 7.48 12.67 -11.08
CA THR A 164 8.14 12.41 -12.36
C THR A 164 9.62 12.09 -12.20
N ASN A 165 10.18 11.51 -13.26
CA ASN A 165 11.61 11.22 -13.36
C ASN A 165 12.46 12.47 -13.67
N LEU A 166 11.88 13.67 -13.77
CA LEU A 166 12.64 14.92 -13.79
C LEU A 166 13.28 15.21 -12.43
N PHE A 167 12.63 14.78 -11.35
CA PHE A 167 13.25 14.80 -10.05
C PHE A 167 14.30 13.69 -9.98
N PRO A 168 15.53 13.98 -9.51
CA PRO A 168 16.63 13.02 -9.49
C PRO A 168 16.47 11.98 -8.38
N TRP A 169 15.50 11.08 -8.53
CA TRP A 169 15.17 10.03 -7.58
C TRP A 169 16.33 9.05 -7.32
N PHE A 170 17.26 8.91 -8.28
CA PHE A 170 18.47 8.09 -8.10
C PHE A 170 19.30 8.48 -6.88
N ILE A 171 19.29 9.77 -6.48
CA ILE A 171 20.01 10.25 -5.28
C ILE A 171 19.42 9.62 -4.00
N PHE A 172 18.12 9.33 -4.01
CA PHE A 172 17.37 8.82 -2.87
C PHE A 172 17.24 7.30 -2.86
N GLN A 173 17.81 6.60 -3.84
CA GLN A 173 17.69 5.14 -4.03
C GLN A 173 18.14 4.34 -2.80
N HIS A 174 19.14 4.83 -2.07
CA HIS A 174 19.70 4.17 -0.88
C HIS A 174 19.26 4.83 0.43
N THR A 175 18.17 5.60 0.40
CA THR A 175 17.61 6.28 1.58
C THR A 175 16.28 5.66 1.99
N ILE A 176 15.70 6.13 3.10
CA ILE A 176 14.38 5.67 3.55
C ILE A 176 13.26 5.95 2.53
N MET A 177 13.50 6.88 1.60
CA MET A 177 12.56 7.21 0.52
C MET A 177 12.39 6.08 -0.49
N HIS A 178 13.28 5.08 -0.52
CA HIS A 178 13.11 3.86 -1.31
C HIS A 178 11.80 3.11 -0.99
N VAL A 179 11.29 3.26 0.24
CA VAL A 179 10.01 2.68 0.67
C VAL A 179 8.83 3.23 -0.12
N LEU A 180 8.96 4.41 -0.76
CA LEU A 180 7.94 4.98 -1.62
C LEU A 180 7.56 4.06 -2.78
N GLN A 181 8.48 3.22 -3.27
CA GLN A 181 8.40 2.35 -4.46
C GLN A 181 8.10 3.11 -5.75
N PHE A 182 6.98 3.83 -5.77
CA PHE A 182 6.38 4.49 -6.90
C PHE A 182 6.23 5.99 -6.61
N PRO A 183 7.11 6.84 -7.18
CA PRO A 183 7.02 8.29 -7.00
C PRO A 183 5.69 8.89 -7.45
N TRP A 184 4.98 8.25 -8.38
CA TRP A 184 3.64 8.69 -8.81
C TRP A 184 2.60 8.75 -7.68
N ARG A 185 2.86 8.14 -6.52
CA ARG A 185 2.02 8.30 -5.32
C ARG A 185 1.86 9.76 -4.86
N PHE A 186 2.79 10.65 -5.23
CA PHE A 186 2.64 12.09 -4.96
C PHE A 186 1.50 12.75 -5.75
N LEU A 187 1.00 12.13 -6.83
CA LEU A 187 -0.09 12.67 -7.63
C LEU A 187 -1.37 12.91 -6.80
N GLY A 188 -1.66 12.07 -5.80
CA GLY A 188 -2.83 12.27 -4.94
C GLY A 188 -2.77 13.58 -4.16
N ILE A 189 -1.58 13.94 -3.65
CA ILE A 189 -1.35 15.20 -2.93
C ILE A 189 -1.36 16.36 -3.93
N ALA A 190 -0.69 16.19 -5.08
CA ALA A 190 -0.64 17.19 -6.13
C ALA A 190 -2.04 17.59 -6.60
N THR A 191 -2.88 16.60 -6.94
CA THR A 191 -4.27 16.81 -7.36
C THR A 191 -5.08 17.56 -6.33
N PHE A 192 -5.01 17.18 -5.05
CA PHE A 192 -5.72 17.89 -3.98
C PHE A 192 -5.28 19.36 -3.87
N CYS A 193 -3.97 19.60 -3.84
CA CYS A 193 -3.40 20.93 -3.68
C CYS A 193 -3.76 21.85 -4.87
N ILE A 194 -3.65 21.34 -6.10
CA ILE A 194 -3.99 22.07 -7.33
C ILE A 194 -5.49 22.36 -7.38
N ALA A 195 -6.35 21.36 -7.10
CA ALA A 195 -7.79 21.53 -7.10
C ALA A 195 -8.23 22.58 -6.06
N TYR A 196 -7.65 22.53 -4.85
CA TYR A 196 -7.93 23.52 -3.81
C TYR A 196 -7.50 24.92 -4.26
N ALA A 197 -6.28 25.08 -4.77
CA ALA A 197 -5.76 26.37 -5.21
C ALA A 197 -6.62 26.99 -6.32
N ILE A 198 -7.06 26.19 -7.30
CA ILE A 198 -7.98 26.66 -8.34
C ILE A 198 -9.36 27.00 -7.78
N SER A 199 -9.87 26.23 -6.82
CA SER A 199 -11.16 26.53 -6.19
C SER A 199 -11.15 27.92 -5.53
N VAL A 200 -10.05 28.28 -4.87
CA VAL A 200 -9.85 29.61 -4.28
C VAL A 200 -9.73 30.69 -5.36
N ALA A 201 -9.04 30.39 -6.46
CA ALA A 201 -8.93 31.32 -7.60
C ALA A 201 -10.31 31.70 -8.15
N LEU A 202 -11.19 30.71 -8.30
CA LEU A 202 -12.50 30.86 -8.92
C LEU A 202 -13.49 31.64 -8.05
N GLN A 203 -13.25 31.77 -6.73
CA GLN A 203 -14.15 32.51 -5.84
C GLN A 203 -14.32 33.98 -6.24
N ASN A 204 -13.28 34.57 -6.83
CA ASN A 204 -13.21 35.98 -7.22
C ASN A 204 -13.54 36.22 -8.70
N VAL A 205 -13.91 35.18 -9.46
CA VAL A 205 -14.17 35.29 -10.90
C VAL A 205 -15.65 35.59 -11.14
N ARG A 206 -15.94 36.57 -12.03
CA ARG A 206 -17.30 36.86 -12.48
C ARG A 206 -17.86 35.65 -13.23
N GLY A 207 -19.03 35.16 -12.81
CA GLY A 207 -19.61 33.93 -13.37
C GLY A 207 -19.17 32.64 -12.67
N ARG A 208 -18.61 32.70 -11.46
CA ARG A 208 -18.18 31.53 -10.67
C ARG A 208 -19.20 30.39 -10.62
N ASN A 209 -20.49 30.69 -10.55
CA ASN A 209 -21.54 29.66 -10.49
C ASN A 209 -21.59 28.85 -11.79
N ILE A 210 -21.47 29.51 -12.94
CA ILE A 210 -21.43 28.86 -14.25
C ILE A 210 -20.15 28.02 -14.38
N ALA A 211 -19.01 28.57 -13.95
CA ALA A 211 -17.75 27.83 -13.92
C ALA A 211 -17.83 26.58 -13.03
N MET A 212 -18.41 26.68 -11.83
CA MET A 212 -18.63 25.54 -10.94
C MET A 212 -19.55 24.48 -11.57
N ILE A 213 -20.65 24.89 -12.20
CA ILE A 213 -21.55 23.97 -12.92
C ILE A 213 -20.78 23.24 -14.02
N PHE A 214 -20.00 23.97 -14.83
CA PHE A 214 -19.19 23.37 -15.88
C PHE A 214 -18.15 22.38 -15.32
N PHE A 215 -17.48 22.72 -14.21
CA PHE A 215 -16.56 21.83 -13.50
C PHE A 215 -17.26 20.57 -12.97
N ILE A 216 -18.48 20.68 -12.45
CA ILE A 216 -19.26 19.52 -12.01
C ILE A 216 -19.59 18.64 -13.23
N LEU A 217 -20.08 19.24 -14.31
CA LEU A 217 -20.45 18.52 -15.53
C LEU A 217 -19.27 17.76 -16.14
N ILE A 218 -18.10 18.39 -16.27
CA ILE A 218 -16.91 17.71 -16.82
C ILE A 218 -16.42 16.56 -15.95
N ASN A 219 -16.54 16.68 -14.61
CA ASN A 219 -16.25 15.58 -13.69
C ASN A 219 -17.28 14.46 -13.82
N MET A 220 -18.56 14.77 -13.98
CA MET A 220 -19.60 13.76 -14.21
C MET A 220 -19.38 13.00 -15.52
N VAL A 221 -19.00 13.70 -16.59
CA VAL A 221 -18.63 13.07 -17.88
C VAL A 221 -17.42 12.16 -17.71
N THR A 222 -16.38 12.63 -17.02
CA THR A 222 -15.17 11.84 -16.74
C THR A 222 -15.49 10.59 -15.92
N PHE A 223 -16.32 10.73 -14.89
CA PHE A 223 -16.77 9.62 -14.06
C PHE A 223 -17.60 8.61 -14.85
N ASN A 224 -18.53 9.08 -15.70
CA ASN A 224 -19.34 8.22 -16.55
C ASN A 224 -18.48 7.45 -17.58
N TYR A 225 -17.48 8.12 -18.17
CA TYR A 225 -16.50 7.48 -19.05
C TYR A 225 -15.74 6.37 -18.33
N MET A 226 -15.19 6.66 -17.15
CA MET A 226 -14.47 5.68 -16.32
C MET A 226 -15.35 4.48 -15.98
N HIS A 227 -16.56 4.73 -15.48
CA HIS A 227 -17.53 3.68 -15.16
C HIS A 227 -17.83 2.80 -16.38
N THR A 228 -18.07 3.41 -17.54
CA THR A 228 -18.36 2.69 -18.79
C THR A 228 -17.16 1.89 -19.27
N PHE A 229 -15.94 2.45 -19.19
CA PHE A 229 -14.71 1.76 -19.55
C PHE A 229 -14.49 0.52 -18.68
N CYS A 230 -14.58 0.66 -17.36
CA CYS A 230 -14.38 -0.46 -16.43
C CYS A 230 -15.42 -1.57 -16.66
N HIS A 231 -16.68 -1.21 -16.92
CA HIS A 231 -17.75 -2.17 -17.15
C HIS A 231 -17.66 -2.84 -18.53
N ARG A 232 -17.29 -2.11 -19.60
CA ARG A 232 -17.17 -2.68 -20.95
C ARG A 232 -15.96 -3.57 -21.12
N ASN A 233 -14.86 -3.27 -20.44
CA ASN A 233 -13.62 -4.03 -20.54
C ASN A 233 -13.53 -5.20 -19.54
N ASN A 234 -14.65 -5.59 -18.89
CA ASN A 234 -14.68 -6.61 -17.84
C ASN A 234 -13.61 -6.41 -16.74
N GLN A 235 -13.18 -5.17 -16.50
CA GLN A 235 -12.27 -4.84 -15.40
C GLN A 235 -13.00 -4.84 -14.06
N VAL A 236 -14.33 -4.73 -14.08
CA VAL A 236 -15.17 -5.03 -12.93
C VAL A 236 -15.31 -6.54 -12.83
N ILE A 237 -14.73 -7.13 -11.78
CA ILE A 237 -14.91 -8.54 -11.46
C ILE A 237 -16.39 -8.75 -11.17
N ASP A 238 -17.04 -9.61 -11.95
CA ASP A 238 -18.37 -10.10 -11.59
C ASP A 238 -18.21 -10.94 -10.31
N TYR A 239 -18.64 -10.39 -9.18
CA TYR A 239 -18.53 -11.05 -7.88
C TYR A 239 -19.31 -12.37 -7.82
N HIS A 240 -20.27 -12.59 -8.74
CA HIS A 240 -20.95 -13.88 -8.90
C HIS A 240 -20.08 -14.93 -9.60
N SER A 241 -19.06 -14.51 -10.34
CA SER A 241 -18.13 -15.41 -11.03
C SER A 241 -17.01 -15.89 -10.09
N VAL A 242 -17.39 -16.75 -9.13
CA VAL A 242 -16.47 -17.37 -8.14
C VAL A 242 -15.21 -17.95 -8.81
N LYS A 243 -15.33 -18.47 -10.04
CA LYS A 243 -14.19 -18.98 -10.83
C LYS A 243 -13.19 -17.90 -11.22
N GLN A 244 -13.65 -16.72 -11.66
CA GLN A 244 -12.76 -15.62 -12.06
C GLN A 244 -12.07 -15.04 -10.82
N TYR A 245 -12.80 -14.86 -9.72
CA TYR A 245 -12.23 -14.45 -8.44
C TYR A 245 -11.14 -15.43 -7.97
N ASN A 246 -11.45 -16.73 -7.97
CA ASN A 246 -10.49 -17.77 -7.57
C ASN A 246 -9.25 -17.78 -8.47
N ASN A 247 -9.41 -17.61 -9.77
CA ASN A 247 -8.28 -17.51 -10.69
C ASN A 247 -7.40 -16.32 -10.32
N TYR A 248 -7.93 -15.10 -10.17
CA TYR A 248 -7.10 -13.95 -9.78
C TYR A 248 -6.44 -14.12 -8.41
N ALA A 249 -7.17 -14.62 -7.41
CA ALA A 249 -6.64 -14.82 -6.05
C ALA A 249 -5.51 -15.86 -6.02
N THR A 250 -5.57 -16.89 -6.88
CA THR A 250 -4.54 -17.94 -6.95
C THR A 250 -3.43 -17.65 -7.96
N GLU A 251 -3.72 -16.81 -8.97
CA GLU A 251 -2.80 -16.34 -10.01
C GLU A 251 -2.09 -15.03 -9.66
N ALA A 252 -2.36 -14.40 -8.52
CA ALA A 252 -1.48 -13.36 -7.99
C ALA A 252 -0.22 -13.96 -7.33
N VAL A 253 0.96 -13.39 -7.62
CA VAL A 253 2.20 -13.70 -6.90
C VAL A 253 2.64 -12.44 -6.19
N TYR A 254 2.57 -12.48 -4.87
CA TYR A 254 3.21 -11.47 -4.03
C TYR A 254 4.22 -12.18 -3.16
N THR A 255 5.48 -11.76 -3.24
CA THR A 255 6.53 -12.24 -2.33
C THR A 255 6.78 -11.25 -1.19
N ASP A 256 6.07 -10.13 -1.21
CA ASP A 256 6.14 -9.10 -0.20
C ASP A 256 5.80 -9.72 1.16
N TYR A 257 6.56 -9.34 2.18
CA TYR A 257 6.41 -9.81 3.55
C TYR A 257 6.62 -11.31 3.74
N MET A 258 7.13 -12.06 2.77
CA MET A 258 7.58 -13.45 3.00
C MET A 258 8.87 -13.47 3.84
N PRO A 259 9.22 -14.57 4.53
CA PRO A 259 10.52 -14.73 5.14
C PRO A 259 11.64 -14.68 4.09
N TYR A 260 12.70 -13.92 4.33
CA TYR A 260 13.80 -13.65 3.39
C TYR A 260 14.43 -14.91 2.80
N GLN A 261 14.54 -15.97 3.60
CA GLN A 261 15.11 -17.25 3.20
C GLN A 261 14.35 -17.93 2.05
N THR A 262 13.07 -17.60 1.86
CA THR A 262 12.21 -18.19 0.81
C THR A 262 12.63 -17.83 -0.61
N LEU A 263 13.30 -16.69 -0.79
CA LEU A 263 13.78 -16.23 -2.10
C LEU A 263 15.29 -16.35 -2.26
N HIS A 264 16.01 -16.96 -1.30
CA HIS A 264 17.46 -17.10 -1.40
C HIS A 264 17.84 -17.93 -2.64
N GLY A 265 18.53 -17.30 -3.59
CA GLY A 265 18.92 -17.91 -4.87
C GLY A 265 17.81 -17.98 -5.93
N ILE A 266 16.66 -17.33 -5.73
CA ILE A 266 15.53 -17.30 -6.68
C ILE A 266 15.32 -15.87 -7.17
N ASN A 267 15.16 -15.69 -8.49
CA ASN A 267 14.74 -14.41 -9.05
C ASN A 267 13.32 -14.08 -8.58
N LYS A 268 13.17 -12.93 -7.90
CA LYS A 268 12.06 -12.57 -7.02
C LYS A 268 10.67 -12.60 -7.67
N ALA A 269 10.55 -12.26 -8.96
CA ALA A 269 9.23 -12.17 -9.63
C ALA A 269 8.98 -13.26 -10.69
N ALA A 270 9.97 -13.56 -11.54
CA ALA A 270 9.75 -14.41 -12.72
C ALA A 270 9.79 -15.93 -12.44
N ASN A 271 10.58 -16.37 -11.45
CA ASN A 271 10.88 -17.80 -11.25
C ASN A 271 10.24 -18.40 -10.01
N PHE A 272 9.63 -17.60 -9.12
CA PHE A 272 9.12 -18.09 -7.85
C PHE A 272 8.05 -19.17 -8.01
N ARG A 273 7.06 -19.00 -8.88
CA ARG A 273 6.03 -20.04 -9.13
C ARG A 273 6.60 -21.36 -9.61
N LYS A 274 7.54 -21.31 -10.55
CA LYS A 274 8.13 -22.50 -11.17
C LYS A 274 9.07 -23.23 -10.20
N ALA A 275 9.77 -22.48 -9.35
CA ALA A 275 10.78 -23.01 -8.44
C ALA A 275 10.26 -23.32 -7.03
N SER A 276 9.23 -22.62 -6.55
CA SER A 276 8.76 -22.70 -5.16
C SER A 276 8.00 -23.99 -4.89
N ASP A 277 8.40 -24.67 -3.82
CA ASP A 277 7.68 -25.85 -3.32
C ASP A 277 6.32 -25.48 -2.73
N ILE A 278 6.15 -24.22 -2.29
CA ILE A 278 4.88 -23.71 -1.75
C ILE A 278 3.81 -23.70 -2.86
N HIS A 279 4.07 -23.02 -3.98
CA HIS A 279 3.11 -22.92 -5.09
C HIS A 279 2.84 -24.25 -5.78
N ARG A 280 3.82 -25.16 -5.78
CA ARG A 280 3.66 -26.50 -6.37
C ARG A 280 3.07 -27.52 -5.40
N HIS A 281 2.74 -27.10 -4.18
CA HIS A 281 2.26 -27.96 -3.09
C HIS A 281 3.18 -29.16 -2.82
N ILE A 282 4.50 -28.94 -2.84
CA ILE A 282 5.50 -30.00 -2.61
C ILE A 282 5.89 -30.03 -1.13
N ALA A 283 5.66 -31.16 -0.48
CA ALA A 283 6.19 -31.49 0.83
C ALA A 283 7.48 -32.32 0.71
N LEU A 284 8.40 -32.18 1.67
CA LEU A 284 9.56 -33.06 1.83
C LEU A 284 9.32 -33.95 3.04
N ILE A 285 9.07 -35.24 2.84
CA ILE A 285 8.87 -36.22 3.90
C ILE A 285 10.12 -37.10 3.98
N ASN A 286 10.88 -36.98 5.07
CA ASN A 286 12.15 -37.70 5.29
C ASN A 286 13.12 -37.57 4.09
N GLY A 287 13.21 -36.38 3.51
CA GLY A 287 14.06 -36.09 2.34
C GLY A 287 13.44 -36.42 0.98
N LYS A 288 12.31 -37.14 0.92
CA LYS A 288 11.60 -37.42 -0.33
C LYS A 288 10.61 -36.31 -0.67
N ARG A 289 10.66 -35.81 -1.91
CA ARG A 289 9.69 -34.84 -2.43
C ARG A 289 8.38 -35.53 -2.79
N ILE A 290 7.28 -35.01 -2.26
CA ILE A 290 5.93 -35.52 -2.48
C ILE A 290 5.04 -34.33 -2.85
N ARG A 291 4.36 -34.41 -4.00
CA ARG A 291 3.38 -33.41 -4.41
C ARG A 291 2.04 -33.71 -3.73
N LEU A 292 1.56 -32.78 -2.92
CA LEU A 292 0.26 -32.85 -2.28
C LEU A 292 -0.84 -32.42 -3.26
N SER A 293 -1.95 -33.14 -3.25
CA SER A 293 -3.16 -32.73 -3.97
C SER A 293 -3.96 -31.71 -3.18
N ASN A 294 -4.84 -30.95 -3.86
CA ASN A 294 -5.71 -29.98 -3.19
C ASN A 294 -6.64 -30.63 -2.15
N ARG A 295 -6.93 -31.94 -2.28
CA ARG A 295 -7.72 -32.70 -1.30
C ARG A 295 -6.94 -33.07 -0.03
N GLN A 296 -5.63 -32.85 -0.01
CA GLN A 296 -4.75 -33.10 1.13
C GLN A 296 -4.39 -31.83 1.89
N ILE A 297 -4.82 -30.66 1.42
CA ILE A 297 -4.56 -29.37 2.03
C ILE A 297 -5.90 -28.72 2.32
N HIS A 298 -6.21 -28.51 3.60
CA HIS A 298 -7.46 -27.92 4.06
C HIS A 298 -7.12 -26.61 4.80
N PRO A 299 -7.11 -25.47 4.11
CA PRO A 299 -6.94 -24.18 4.73
C PRO A 299 -8.22 -23.78 5.47
N GLU A 300 -8.07 -23.25 6.69
CA GLU A 300 -9.14 -22.68 7.52
C GLU A 300 -8.69 -21.31 8.05
N TYR A 301 -9.58 -20.60 8.75
CA TYR A 301 -9.20 -19.42 9.50
C TYR A 301 -8.14 -19.81 10.55
N ASP A 302 -7.01 -19.09 10.61
CA ASP A 302 -5.88 -19.28 11.53
C ASP A 302 -5.11 -20.61 11.46
N ARG A 303 -5.46 -21.54 10.58
CA ARG A 303 -4.81 -22.85 10.52
C ARG A 303 -4.88 -23.52 9.16
N ILE A 304 -3.98 -24.47 8.93
CA ILE A 304 -3.98 -25.32 7.74
C ILE A 304 -3.78 -26.78 8.17
N SER A 305 -4.68 -27.64 7.70
CA SER A 305 -4.64 -29.07 7.96
C SER A 305 -4.13 -29.83 6.74
N TYR A 306 -3.22 -30.77 6.97
CA TYR A 306 -2.57 -31.59 5.95
C TYR A 306 -2.88 -33.07 6.17
N ARG A 307 -3.29 -33.76 5.11
CA ARG A 307 -3.39 -35.23 5.06
C ARG A 307 -2.12 -35.80 4.45
N LEU A 308 -1.16 -36.14 5.30
CA LEU A 308 0.14 -36.66 4.89
C LEU A 308 0.10 -38.18 4.70
N THR A 309 0.83 -38.67 3.70
CA THR A 309 1.02 -40.10 3.40
C THR A 309 2.50 -40.42 3.42
N ASN A 310 2.87 -41.71 3.36
CA ASN A 310 4.26 -42.18 3.28
C ASN A 310 5.09 -41.87 4.55
N LEU A 311 4.41 -41.78 5.69
CA LEU A 311 5.06 -41.67 7.00
C LEU A 311 5.56 -43.04 7.45
N ILE A 312 6.64 -43.07 8.23
CA ILE A 312 7.16 -44.30 8.83
C ILE A 312 6.57 -44.45 10.23
N PRO A 313 5.68 -45.42 10.49
CA PRO A 313 5.05 -45.59 11.79
C PRO A 313 6.08 -45.83 12.90
N ASN A 314 5.79 -45.33 14.10
CA ASN A 314 6.59 -45.50 15.33
C ASN A 314 8.05 -45.05 15.21
N LYS A 315 8.39 -44.26 14.18
CA LYS A 315 9.68 -43.62 14.03
C LYS A 315 9.53 -42.11 13.91
N LYS A 316 10.60 -41.40 14.27
CA LYS A 316 10.66 -39.94 14.10
C LYS A 316 10.63 -39.60 12.61
N ASN A 317 9.60 -38.88 12.19
CA ASN A 317 9.46 -38.36 10.83
C ASN A 317 9.76 -36.86 10.84
N GLN A 318 10.51 -36.41 9.84
CA GLN A 318 10.73 -35.00 9.58
C GLN A 318 10.01 -34.62 8.28
N VAL A 319 9.05 -33.71 8.38
CA VAL A 319 8.25 -33.27 7.24
C VAL A 319 8.38 -31.76 7.08
N THR A 320 8.82 -31.31 5.91
CA THR A 320 8.76 -29.88 5.54
C THR A 320 7.54 -29.65 4.65
N LEU A 321 6.62 -28.82 5.12
CA LEU A 321 5.36 -28.51 4.47
C LEU A 321 5.51 -27.33 3.49
N PRO A 322 4.68 -27.27 2.43
CA PRO A 322 4.57 -26.11 1.54
C PRO A 322 3.81 -24.96 2.24
N LEU A 323 4.34 -24.51 3.39
CA LEU A 323 3.74 -23.51 4.26
C LEU A 323 4.81 -22.54 4.77
N LEU A 324 4.63 -21.24 4.57
CA LEU A 324 5.51 -20.21 5.12
C LEU A 324 5.52 -20.25 6.65
N ASN A 325 6.69 -20.05 7.25
CA ASN A 325 6.84 -19.99 8.70
C ASN A 325 7.50 -18.68 9.12
N TYR A 326 6.76 -17.91 9.93
CA TYR A 326 7.20 -16.65 10.55
C TYR A 326 7.67 -16.86 12.00
N GLY A 327 8.13 -18.06 12.34
CA GLY A 327 8.70 -18.40 13.66
C GLY A 327 7.67 -18.70 14.75
N LYS A 328 6.38 -18.43 14.53
CA LYS A 328 5.31 -18.65 15.53
C LYS A 328 4.29 -19.73 15.15
N ASN A 329 4.46 -20.38 14.00
CA ASN A 329 3.63 -21.52 13.64
C ASN A 329 3.78 -22.62 14.69
N TYR A 330 2.67 -23.22 15.11
CA TYR A 330 2.69 -24.29 16.09
C TYR A 330 1.68 -25.38 15.72
N SER A 331 1.81 -26.52 16.38
CA SER A 331 0.89 -27.64 16.23
C SER A 331 0.59 -28.21 17.60
N LYS A 332 -0.51 -28.95 17.71
CA LYS A 332 -0.90 -29.63 18.95
C LYS A 332 -0.23 -31.02 18.98
N ASP A 333 -0.51 -31.79 20.03
CA ASP A 333 -0.18 -33.24 20.07
C ASP A 333 1.32 -33.58 20.06
N GLY A 334 2.15 -32.72 20.67
CA GLY A 334 3.60 -32.99 20.82
C GLY A 334 4.41 -32.87 19.52
N ILE A 335 3.81 -32.33 18.45
CA ILE A 335 4.48 -32.08 17.18
C ILE A 335 5.39 -30.86 17.32
N LYS A 336 6.71 -31.08 17.19
CA LYS A 336 7.67 -29.97 17.20
C LYS A 336 7.63 -29.25 15.86
N VAL A 337 7.33 -27.95 15.88
CA VAL A 337 7.30 -27.09 14.69
C VAL A 337 8.51 -26.16 14.71
N GLN A 338 9.17 -26.01 13.57
CA GLN A 338 10.33 -25.13 13.40
C GLN A 338 10.36 -24.51 12.00
N GLN A 339 11.07 -23.40 11.86
CA GLN A 339 11.33 -22.79 10.56
C GLN A 339 12.45 -23.56 9.84
N SER A 340 12.25 -23.85 8.56
CA SER A 340 13.26 -24.48 7.70
C SER A 340 14.29 -23.46 7.22
N SER A 341 15.41 -23.93 6.68
CA SER A 341 16.42 -23.07 6.04
C SER A 341 15.89 -22.27 4.84
N LYS A 342 14.72 -22.63 4.31
CA LYS A 342 14.03 -21.92 3.21
C LYS A 342 12.84 -21.07 3.70
N GLY A 343 12.70 -20.85 5.01
CA GLY A 343 11.60 -20.06 5.57
C GLY A 343 10.23 -20.76 5.55
N THR A 344 10.20 -22.09 5.33
CA THR A 344 8.98 -22.90 5.35
C THR A 344 8.81 -23.64 6.68
N THR A 345 7.67 -24.29 6.89
CA THR A 345 7.34 -25.00 8.13
C THR A 345 7.88 -26.42 8.08
N THR A 346 8.81 -26.75 9.00
CA THR A 346 9.23 -28.13 9.24
C THR A 346 8.60 -28.63 10.53
N ILE A 347 7.99 -29.81 10.48
CA ILE A 347 7.43 -30.51 11.62
C ILE A 347 8.18 -31.82 11.88
N ILE A 348 8.30 -32.16 13.15
CA ILE A 348 8.99 -33.36 13.62
C ILE A 348 8.10 -34.06 14.64
N PHE A 349 7.72 -35.29 14.36
CA PHE A 349 6.80 -36.07 15.21
C PHE A 349 6.93 -37.57 14.95
N VAL A 350 6.30 -38.39 15.79
CA VAL A 350 6.24 -39.85 15.67
C VAL A 350 4.81 -40.25 15.32
N PRO A 351 4.52 -40.65 14.08
CA PRO A 351 3.18 -41.08 13.68
C PRO A 351 2.90 -42.51 14.12
N SER A 352 1.65 -42.79 14.49
CA SER A 352 1.17 -44.17 14.74
C SER A 352 0.81 -44.92 13.45
N GLN A 353 0.51 -44.19 12.37
CA GLN A 353 0.05 -44.73 11.10
C GLN A 353 0.84 -44.14 9.91
N PRO A 354 0.92 -44.85 8.77
CA PRO A 354 1.62 -44.35 7.58
C PRO A 354 0.92 -43.15 6.92
N GLN A 355 -0.31 -42.86 7.34
CA GLN A 355 -1.09 -41.68 6.99
C GLN A 355 -1.56 -40.98 8.26
N GLN A 356 -1.44 -39.65 8.32
CA GLN A 356 -1.91 -38.88 9.47
C GLN A 356 -2.42 -37.50 9.04
N HIS A 357 -3.42 -37.01 9.78
CA HIS A 357 -3.90 -35.64 9.68
C HIS A 357 -3.13 -34.76 10.66
N ILE A 358 -2.60 -33.64 10.17
CA ILE A 358 -1.82 -32.71 10.98
C ILE A 358 -2.32 -31.30 10.74
N THR A 359 -2.61 -30.59 11.82
CA THR A 359 -3.03 -29.19 11.77
C THR A 359 -1.91 -28.30 12.26
N ILE A 360 -1.58 -27.28 11.45
CA ILE A 360 -0.65 -26.22 11.81
C ILE A 360 -1.46 -24.94 12.05
N TYR A 361 -1.29 -24.34 13.21
CA TYR A 361 -1.87 -23.06 13.58
C TYR A 361 -0.88 -21.94 13.23
N LEU A 362 -1.40 -20.90 12.59
CA LEU A 362 -0.67 -19.72 12.12
C LEU A 362 -0.80 -18.61 13.16
N ARG A 363 0.32 -17.98 13.54
CA ARG A 363 0.31 -16.97 14.61
C ARG A 363 1.33 -15.86 14.38
#